data_AF-A0A551ZJD9-F1
#
_entry.id   AF-A0A551ZJD9-F1
#
_cell.length_a   1.000
_cell.length_b   1.000
_cell.length_c   1.000
_cell.angle_alpha   90.00
_cell.angle_beta   90.00
_cell.angle_gamma   90.00
#
_symmetry.space_group_name_H-M   'P 1'
#
loop_
_entity.id
_entity.type
_entity.pdbx_description
1 polymer ?
#
loop_
_entity_poly.entity_id
_entity_poly.type
_entity_poly.pdbx_seq_one_letter_code
_entity_poly.pdbx_strand_id
1 'polypeptide(L)'
;QELNKTGQLVTDISAIIQVDVNQFAGIEYDEFAVRVAEVAMWLIDHQMNIKVSNTFGQYFLRLPLKKAAKIVNGNALRIDWEEVISKEKLNFILGNPPFVGAMIINEQQRNDMAYVFDGEKGIGVLDYVCAWYIKAAQIIQGNRIRVSFVSTNSISQGEQVALLWNILFQKYQLKIHFAHRTFKWSNEAKGNAAVHCVIIGFGSFNITNKILFDYEDIQGESLVVQSNNINPYLVDGSDIIIYNRSFPLSNIPLMRFGSMPRDGGNFILTEPEKEEFLKLEPKAEKWIRPYTGAQEFINGYSRYCLWLLDISPRELKTLPEVIKKVDKVKNFRLKSKAASTRKFAATPTLFCQIAQPETNYLLVPRVSSERRKYIPIGFMNKNVIGNDQVLLILNANLYHFGILTSEMHMAWVKYVCGRLKSDYRYSKDIVYNNFPFPENITDKQKQTVETCAQAVLDTRGKYPDSSLADLYDPLTMPPDLLKAHQKLDKAVDLCYRPQPFTSELNRIEYLFELYEKLTAPLLSTSKQKTTKRKNPQ
;
A
#
# COMPACT_ATOMS: atom_id res chain seq x y z
N GLN A 1 35.01 23.77 -7.95
CA GLN A 1 36.01 23.83 -6.87
C GLN A 1 37.35 23.54 -7.50
N GLU A 2 38.27 24.51 -7.48
CA GLU A 2 39.63 24.36 -8.01
C GLU A 2 40.37 23.25 -7.26
N LEU A 3 40.81 22.23 -8.01
CA LEU A 3 41.48 21.03 -7.50
C LEU A 3 42.99 21.24 -7.26
N ASN A 4 43.50 22.47 -7.15
CA ASN A 4 44.92 22.70 -6.88
C ASN A 4 45.18 24.01 -6.12
N LYS A 5 45.26 23.95 -4.79
CA LYS A 5 45.67 25.08 -3.92
C LYS A 5 47.19 25.12 -3.65
N THR A 6 47.91 24.08 -4.02
CA THR A 6 49.36 23.95 -3.86
C THR A 6 49.92 23.87 -5.26
N GLY A 7 50.75 24.82 -5.69
CA GLY A 7 51.33 24.92 -7.04
C GLY A 7 52.27 23.78 -7.45
N GLN A 8 51.90 22.52 -7.19
CA GLN A 8 52.53 21.34 -7.78
C GLN A 8 52.11 21.25 -9.25
N LEU A 9 53.10 21.45 -10.13
CA LEU A 9 53.00 21.09 -11.53
C LEU A 9 52.80 19.56 -11.64
N VAL A 10 51.55 19.14 -11.84
CA VAL A 10 51.24 17.77 -12.26
C VAL A 10 51.64 17.67 -13.73
N THR A 11 52.76 17.01 -14.02
CA THR A 11 53.29 16.86 -15.38
C THR A 11 52.56 15.77 -16.18
N ASP A 12 51.92 14.83 -15.50
CA ASP A 12 51.10 13.78 -16.10
C ASP A 12 49.73 13.68 -15.41
N ILE A 13 48.68 14.04 -16.14
CA ILE A 13 47.28 13.96 -15.67
C ILE A 13 46.85 12.55 -15.27
N SER A 14 47.55 11.50 -15.71
CA SER A 14 47.27 10.12 -15.30
C SER A 14 47.40 9.92 -13.78
N ALA A 15 48.26 10.71 -13.11
CA ALA A 15 48.51 10.61 -11.67
C ALA A 15 47.33 11.10 -10.81
N ILE A 16 46.46 11.95 -11.36
CA ILE A 16 45.32 12.54 -10.63
C ILE A 16 43.98 11.91 -11.00
N ILE A 17 43.88 11.19 -12.13
CA ILE A 17 42.65 10.49 -12.55
C ILE A 17 42.64 9.05 -12.01
N GLN A 18 42.18 8.91 -10.76
CA GLN A 18 42.17 7.63 -10.04
C GLN A 18 40.90 6.80 -10.26
N VAL A 19 39.78 7.45 -10.60
CA VAL A 19 38.49 6.76 -10.81
C VAL A 19 38.56 5.91 -12.08
N ASP A 20 38.09 4.66 -12.00
CA ASP A 20 38.22 3.67 -13.07
C ASP A 20 37.11 2.60 -13.01
N VAL A 21 36.88 1.89 -14.12
CA VAL A 21 35.74 0.97 -14.28
C VAL A 21 35.80 -0.24 -13.36
N ASN A 22 36.99 -0.62 -12.86
CA ASN A 22 37.15 -1.75 -11.93
C ASN A 22 36.67 -1.46 -10.50
N GLN A 23 36.18 -0.25 -10.23
CA GLN A 23 35.50 0.12 -8.99
C GLN A 23 33.99 -0.22 -9.02
N PHE A 24 33.49 -0.72 -10.14
CA PHE A 24 32.09 -1.08 -10.34
C PHE A 24 31.92 -2.59 -10.43
N ALA A 25 30.88 -3.09 -9.78
CA ALA A 25 30.46 -4.48 -9.81
C ALA A 25 28.94 -4.59 -9.98
N GLY A 26 28.46 -5.67 -10.58
CA GLY A 26 27.03 -5.88 -10.81
C GLY A 26 26.67 -7.35 -11.01
N ILE A 27 25.41 -7.67 -10.78
CA ILE A 27 24.82 -8.99 -11.05
C ILE A 27 23.56 -8.75 -11.88
N GLU A 28 23.47 -9.39 -13.03
CA GLU A 28 22.32 -9.27 -13.94
C GLU A 28 21.93 -10.66 -14.47
N TYR A 29 20.64 -10.94 -14.51
CA TYR A 29 20.10 -12.23 -14.92
C TYR A 29 20.16 -12.44 -16.43
N ASP A 30 19.89 -11.37 -17.21
CA ASP A 30 19.92 -11.43 -18.67
C ASP A 30 21.35 -11.25 -19.22
N GLU A 31 21.84 -12.24 -19.98
CA GLU A 31 23.21 -12.21 -20.49
C GLU A 31 23.44 -11.04 -21.46
N PHE A 32 22.45 -10.71 -22.28
CA PHE A 32 22.58 -9.60 -23.22
C PHE A 32 22.75 -8.27 -22.48
N ALA A 33 21.96 -8.02 -21.43
CA ALA A 33 22.11 -6.85 -20.57
C ALA A 33 23.48 -6.79 -19.89
N VAL A 34 24.05 -7.93 -19.46
CA VAL A 34 25.44 -8.00 -18.95
C VAL A 34 26.44 -7.50 -19.98
N ARG A 35 26.37 -7.99 -21.23
CA ARG A 35 27.29 -7.56 -22.30
C ARG A 35 27.14 -6.08 -22.63
N VAL A 36 25.90 -5.59 -22.66
CA VAL A 36 25.63 -4.16 -22.86
C VAL A 36 26.26 -3.33 -21.75
N ALA A 37 26.12 -3.76 -20.48
CA ALA A 37 26.69 -3.05 -19.34
C ALA A 37 28.23 -3.03 -19.37
N GLU A 38 28.88 -4.14 -19.72
CA GLU A 38 30.35 -4.22 -19.86
C GLU A 38 30.87 -3.20 -20.89
N VAL A 39 30.25 -3.18 -22.08
CA VAL A 39 30.63 -2.26 -23.15
C VAL A 39 30.30 -0.81 -22.78
N ALA A 40 29.13 -0.56 -22.19
CA ALA A 40 28.71 0.78 -21.78
C ALA A 40 29.70 1.41 -20.78
N MET A 41 30.23 0.64 -19.83
CA MET A 41 31.23 1.12 -18.88
C MET A 41 32.50 1.61 -19.57
N TRP A 42 33.01 0.86 -20.56
CA TRP A 42 34.18 1.30 -21.33
C TRP A 42 33.90 2.49 -22.25
N LEU A 43 32.71 2.55 -22.86
CA LEU A 43 32.31 3.70 -23.67
C LEU A 43 32.24 4.98 -22.84
N ILE A 44 31.66 4.91 -21.64
CA ILE A 44 31.61 6.05 -20.71
C ILE A 44 33.01 6.41 -20.21
N ASP A 45 33.85 5.44 -19.84
CA ASP A 45 35.26 5.72 -19.48
C ASP A 45 35.97 6.48 -20.60
N HIS A 46 35.84 6.02 -21.84
CA HIS A 46 36.44 6.68 -23.00
C HIS A 46 35.90 8.10 -23.22
N GLN A 47 34.58 8.31 -23.12
CA GLN A 47 33.98 9.64 -23.22
C GLN A 47 34.49 10.59 -22.13
N MET A 48 34.67 10.09 -20.90
CA MET A 48 35.21 10.88 -19.79
C MET A 48 36.70 11.16 -19.97
N ASN A 49 37.49 10.22 -20.51
CA ASN A 49 38.89 10.43 -20.86
C ASN A 49 39.06 11.55 -21.89
N ILE A 50 38.19 11.63 -22.90
CA ILE A 50 38.15 12.75 -23.87
C ILE A 50 37.85 14.08 -23.16
N LYS A 51 36.87 14.11 -22.25
CA LYS A 51 36.52 15.33 -21.50
C LYS A 51 37.68 15.82 -20.62
N VAL A 52 38.36 14.91 -19.93
CA VAL A 52 39.58 15.20 -19.17
C VAL A 52 40.64 15.77 -20.10
N SER A 53 40.86 15.13 -21.25
CA SER A 53 41.86 15.59 -22.22
C SER A 53 41.62 17.03 -22.67
N ASN A 54 40.37 17.36 -22.99
CA ASN A 54 39.98 18.70 -23.40
C ASN A 54 40.12 19.74 -22.27
N THR A 55 39.86 19.33 -21.03
CA THR A 55 39.89 20.23 -19.86
C THR A 55 41.32 20.60 -19.48
N PHE A 56 42.26 19.65 -19.57
CA PHE A 56 43.67 19.87 -19.23
C PHE A 56 44.56 20.18 -20.44
N GLY A 57 44.04 20.09 -21.66
CA GLY A 57 44.81 20.30 -22.89
C GLY A 57 45.89 19.23 -23.14
N GLN A 58 45.78 18.07 -22.49
CA GLN A 58 46.71 16.95 -22.60
C GLN A 58 45.96 15.70 -23.02
N TYR A 59 46.48 14.95 -24.00
CA TYR A 59 45.82 13.75 -24.49
C TYR A 59 45.91 12.61 -23.47
N PHE A 60 44.76 12.09 -23.04
CA PHE A 60 44.65 10.99 -22.06
C PHE A 60 43.68 9.92 -22.54
N LEU A 61 44.15 8.68 -22.55
CA LEU A 61 43.38 7.49 -22.93
C LEU A 61 43.82 6.25 -22.18
N ARG A 62 42.87 5.34 -21.97
CA ARG A 62 43.06 4.02 -21.37
C ARG A 62 42.89 2.91 -22.41
N LEU A 63 43.69 2.98 -23.49
CA LEU A 63 43.76 1.94 -24.52
C LEU A 63 45.18 1.33 -24.56
N PRO A 64 45.33 -0.01 -24.65
CA PRO A 64 44.28 -1.04 -24.67
C PRO A 64 43.55 -1.18 -23.33
N LEU A 65 42.37 -1.82 -23.34
CA LEU A 65 41.52 -2.02 -22.15
C LEU A 65 42.20 -2.97 -21.16
N LYS A 66 42.76 -2.44 -20.07
CA LYS A 66 43.46 -3.22 -19.03
C LYS A 66 42.59 -3.55 -17.81
N LYS A 67 41.54 -2.77 -17.59
CA LYS A 67 40.63 -2.88 -16.44
C LYS A 67 39.20 -2.99 -16.93
N ALA A 68 38.37 -3.70 -16.17
CA ALA A 68 36.97 -3.94 -16.48
C ALA A 68 36.13 -3.85 -15.22
N ALA A 69 34.87 -3.44 -15.38
CA ALA A 69 33.86 -3.62 -14.34
C ALA A 69 33.59 -5.11 -14.12
N LYS A 70 33.34 -5.52 -12.87
CA LYS A 70 33.03 -6.93 -12.56
C LYS A 70 31.53 -7.17 -12.64
N ILE A 71 31.03 -7.51 -13.81
CA ILE A 71 29.60 -7.78 -14.05
C ILE A 71 29.40 -9.28 -14.25
N VAL A 72 28.56 -9.88 -13.40
CA VAL A 72 28.33 -11.33 -13.39
C VAL A 72 26.94 -11.63 -13.94
N ASN A 73 26.86 -12.54 -14.91
CA ASN A 73 25.59 -13.08 -15.35
C ASN A 73 25.08 -14.13 -14.36
N GLY A 74 23.88 -13.91 -13.82
CA GLY A 74 23.18 -14.92 -13.03
C GLY A 74 22.13 -14.34 -12.08
N ASN A 75 21.56 -15.23 -11.26
CA ASN A 75 20.50 -14.88 -10.34
C ASN A 75 21.06 -14.29 -9.03
N ALA A 76 20.91 -12.98 -8.84
CA ALA A 76 21.38 -12.26 -7.66
C ALA A 76 20.79 -12.77 -6.33
N LEU A 77 19.64 -13.46 -6.33
CA LEU A 77 19.09 -14.05 -5.12
C LEU A 77 19.73 -15.40 -4.74
N ARG A 78 20.46 -16.02 -5.68
CA ARG A 78 21.12 -17.32 -5.49
C ARG A 78 22.62 -17.20 -5.30
N ILE A 79 23.26 -16.29 -6.04
CA ILE A 79 24.69 -16.03 -5.95
C ILE A 79 25.03 -15.43 -4.58
N ASP A 80 26.18 -15.81 -4.03
CA ASP A 80 26.78 -15.10 -2.90
C ASP A 80 27.46 -13.82 -3.41
N TRP A 81 26.99 -12.65 -2.96
CA TRP A 81 27.52 -11.38 -3.42
C TRP A 81 28.98 -11.17 -2.99
N GLU A 82 29.45 -11.83 -1.93
CA GLU A 82 30.85 -11.74 -1.50
C GLU A 82 31.81 -12.40 -2.52
N GLU A 83 31.35 -13.37 -3.33
CA GLU A 83 32.12 -13.92 -4.45
C GLU A 83 32.28 -12.91 -5.60
N VAL A 84 31.33 -11.99 -5.73
CA VAL A 84 31.38 -10.90 -6.71
C VAL A 84 32.27 -9.79 -6.20
N ILE A 85 32.02 -9.28 -4.99
CA ILE A 85 32.89 -8.28 -4.38
C ILE A 85 32.82 -8.41 -2.87
N SER A 86 34.00 -8.52 -2.25
CA SER A 86 34.10 -8.58 -0.79
C SER A 86 33.48 -7.33 -0.17
N LYS A 87 32.66 -7.52 0.86
CA LYS A 87 32.01 -6.43 1.59
C LYS A 87 33.00 -5.41 2.17
N GLU A 88 34.23 -5.82 2.48
CA GLU A 88 35.30 -4.93 2.97
C GLU A 88 35.77 -3.92 1.91
N LYS A 89 35.47 -4.18 0.62
CA LYS A 89 35.77 -3.29 -0.51
C LYS A 89 34.53 -2.53 -1.01
N LEU A 90 33.36 -2.77 -0.42
CA LEU A 90 32.11 -2.12 -0.81
C LEU A 90 31.89 -0.85 0.02
N ASN A 91 31.50 0.22 -0.67
CA ASN A 91 30.98 1.43 -0.01
C ASN A 91 29.46 1.57 -0.22
N PHE A 92 28.98 1.19 -1.42
CA PHE A 92 27.61 1.39 -1.83
C PHE A 92 27.05 0.15 -2.51
N ILE A 93 25.76 -0.12 -2.27
CA ILE A 93 24.95 -1.05 -3.05
C ILE A 93 23.77 -0.25 -3.60
N LEU A 94 23.61 -0.22 -4.91
CA LEU A 94 22.56 0.54 -5.57
C LEU A 94 21.93 -0.25 -6.69
N GLY A 95 20.63 -0.05 -6.93
CA GLY A 95 19.94 -0.72 -8.02
C GLY A 95 18.45 -0.45 -8.08
N ASN A 96 17.83 -0.95 -9.14
CA ASN A 96 16.39 -0.98 -9.34
C ASN A 96 15.96 -2.44 -9.57
N PRO A 97 15.82 -3.25 -8.51
CA PRO A 97 15.50 -4.67 -8.65
C PRO A 97 14.08 -4.86 -9.22
N PRO A 98 13.75 -6.04 -9.76
CA PRO A 98 12.49 -6.25 -10.47
C PRO A 98 11.24 -6.20 -9.56
N PHE A 99 10.17 -5.54 -10.04
CA PHE A 99 8.88 -5.45 -9.33
C PHE A 99 7.93 -6.54 -9.84
N VAL A 100 7.64 -7.53 -9.00
CA VAL A 100 6.73 -8.63 -9.35
C VAL A 100 5.85 -8.93 -8.15
N GLY A 101 4.59 -8.51 -8.25
CA GLY A 101 3.61 -8.71 -7.17
C GLY A 101 3.35 -10.18 -6.88
N ALA A 102 3.03 -10.49 -5.63
CA ALA A 102 2.87 -11.86 -5.13
C ALA A 102 1.88 -12.75 -5.92
N MET A 103 0.86 -12.16 -6.56
CA MET A 103 -0.12 -12.90 -7.35
C MET A 103 0.39 -13.35 -8.74
N ILE A 104 1.43 -12.69 -9.26
CA ILE A 104 1.98 -12.94 -10.61
C ILE A 104 3.39 -13.54 -10.59
N ILE A 105 3.97 -13.74 -9.40
CA ILE A 105 5.27 -14.39 -9.23
C ILE A 105 5.25 -15.82 -9.80
N ASN A 106 6.28 -16.15 -10.59
CA ASN A 106 6.43 -17.50 -11.15
C ASN A 106 7.01 -18.48 -10.12
N GLU A 107 7.10 -19.77 -10.47
CA GLU A 107 7.57 -20.81 -9.56
C GLU A 107 9.05 -20.63 -9.14
N GLN A 108 9.93 -20.27 -10.07
CA GLN A 108 11.34 -20.03 -9.80
C GLN A 108 11.52 -18.86 -8.81
N GLN A 109 10.88 -17.73 -9.07
CA GLN A 109 10.89 -16.56 -8.20
C GLN A 109 10.29 -16.87 -6.82
N ARG A 110 9.25 -17.72 -6.74
CA ARG A 110 8.70 -18.19 -5.46
C ARG A 110 9.72 -19.01 -4.67
N ASN A 111 10.47 -19.88 -5.35
CA ASN A 111 11.55 -20.64 -4.73
C ASN A 111 12.71 -19.73 -4.30
N ASP A 112 12.98 -18.66 -5.03
CA ASP A 112 14.01 -17.67 -4.67
C ASP A 112 13.60 -16.89 -3.42
N MET A 113 12.34 -16.43 -3.35
CA MET A 113 11.79 -15.82 -2.13
C MET A 113 11.90 -16.77 -0.93
N ALA A 114 11.49 -18.03 -1.08
CA ALA A 114 11.58 -19.01 0.00
C ALA A 114 13.03 -19.24 0.48
N TYR A 115 13.99 -19.25 -0.45
CA TYR A 115 15.41 -19.38 -0.14
C TYR A 115 15.97 -18.17 0.62
N VAL A 116 15.67 -16.96 0.16
CA VAL A 116 16.21 -15.72 0.74
C VAL A 116 15.63 -15.45 2.13
N PHE A 117 14.33 -15.70 2.30
CA PHE A 117 13.63 -15.46 3.55
C PHE A 117 13.75 -16.60 4.56
N ASP A 118 14.32 -17.74 4.21
CA ASP A 118 14.70 -18.84 5.12
C ASP A 118 13.76 -19.07 6.33
N GLY A 119 12.54 -19.55 6.05
CA GLY A 119 11.57 -19.94 7.09
C GLY A 119 10.73 -18.80 7.69
N GLU A 120 10.93 -17.55 7.28
CA GLU A 120 10.06 -16.43 7.69
C GLU A 120 8.60 -16.64 7.21
N LYS A 121 7.64 -16.28 8.06
CA LYS A 121 6.21 -16.51 7.81
C LYS A 121 5.60 -15.35 7.04
N GLY A 122 4.56 -15.64 6.26
CA GLY A 122 3.77 -14.61 5.58
C GLY A 122 4.40 -14.03 4.32
N ILE A 123 5.56 -14.53 3.86
CA ILE A 123 6.27 -14.02 2.68
C ILE A 123 5.48 -14.12 1.37
N GLY A 124 4.43 -14.95 1.33
CA GLY A 124 3.61 -15.19 0.14
C GLY A 124 2.77 -13.99 -0.34
N VAL A 125 2.81 -12.86 0.36
CA VAL A 125 2.16 -11.59 -0.06
C VAL A 125 3.17 -10.47 -0.37
N LEU A 126 4.46 -10.71 -0.17
CA LEU A 126 5.52 -9.74 -0.45
C LEU A 126 5.79 -9.65 -1.96
N ASP A 127 6.08 -8.43 -2.43
CA ASP A 127 6.62 -8.23 -3.77
C ASP A 127 8.02 -8.84 -3.89
N TYR A 128 8.38 -9.29 -5.09
CA TYR A 128 9.66 -9.93 -5.36
C TYR A 128 10.87 -9.02 -5.06
N VAL A 129 10.72 -7.70 -5.20
CA VAL A 129 11.76 -6.71 -4.87
C VAL A 129 12.22 -6.82 -3.39
N CYS A 130 11.34 -7.27 -2.49
CA CYS A 130 11.63 -7.42 -1.06
C CYS A 130 12.81 -8.39 -0.79
N ALA A 131 13.08 -9.36 -1.67
CA ALA A 131 14.21 -10.26 -1.51
C ALA A 131 15.56 -9.54 -1.57
N TRP A 132 15.69 -8.47 -2.37
CA TRP A 132 16.93 -7.69 -2.43
C TRP A 132 17.19 -6.93 -1.14
N TYR A 133 16.14 -6.47 -0.44
CA TYR A 133 16.30 -5.86 0.88
C TYR A 133 16.84 -6.86 1.89
N ILE A 134 16.32 -8.09 1.92
CA ILE A 134 16.81 -9.13 2.82
C ILE A 134 18.26 -9.53 2.48
N LYS A 135 18.59 -9.75 1.20
CA LYS A 135 19.95 -10.05 0.76
C LYS A 135 20.93 -8.94 1.13
N ALA A 136 20.59 -7.69 0.84
CA ALA A 136 21.43 -6.56 1.22
C ALA A 136 21.59 -6.45 2.74
N ALA A 137 20.50 -6.65 3.50
CA ALA A 137 20.53 -6.63 4.96
C ALA A 137 21.46 -7.69 5.56
N GLN A 138 21.53 -8.89 4.96
CA GLN A 138 22.44 -9.96 5.35
C GLN A 138 23.91 -9.58 5.14
N ILE A 139 24.24 -8.98 3.99
CA ILE A 139 25.63 -8.70 3.59
C ILE A 139 26.23 -7.51 4.36
N ILE A 140 25.43 -6.48 4.62
CA ILE A 140 25.94 -5.24 5.23
C ILE A 140 26.09 -5.30 6.76
N GLN A 141 25.81 -6.44 7.39
CA GLN A 141 25.95 -6.59 8.84
C GLN A 141 27.40 -6.32 9.28
N GLY A 142 27.56 -5.56 10.36
CA GLY A 142 28.87 -5.19 10.92
C GLY A 142 29.68 -4.17 10.09
N ASN A 143 29.14 -3.64 9.00
CA ASN A 143 29.84 -2.77 8.06
C ASN A 143 29.15 -1.40 7.91
N ARG A 144 29.88 -0.41 7.37
CA ARG A 144 29.33 0.94 7.07
C ARG A 144 28.90 1.12 5.61
N ILE A 145 28.47 0.05 4.97
CA ILE A 145 27.95 0.05 3.60
C ILE A 145 26.58 0.73 3.57
N ARG A 146 26.38 1.62 2.60
CA ARG A 146 25.08 2.26 2.36
C ARG A 146 24.39 1.60 1.18
N VAL A 147 23.11 1.31 1.32
CA VAL A 147 22.29 0.68 0.29
C VAL A 147 21.23 1.65 -0.17
N SER A 148 20.90 1.67 -1.46
CA SER A 148 19.76 2.41 -1.99
C SER A 148 19.08 1.61 -3.10
N PHE A 149 17.78 1.33 -2.93
CA PHE A 149 16.99 0.66 -3.96
C PHE A 149 15.80 1.49 -4.40
N VAL A 150 15.56 1.49 -5.71
CA VAL A 150 14.26 1.86 -6.28
C VAL A 150 13.34 0.65 -6.11
N SER A 151 12.11 0.89 -5.65
CA SER A 151 11.13 -0.15 -5.35
C SER A 151 9.72 0.29 -5.67
N THR A 152 8.79 -0.67 -5.85
CA THR A 152 7.36 -0.34 -5.80
C THR A 152 7.01 0.25 -4.44
N ASN A 153 6.18 1.30 -4.43
CA ASN A 153 5.71 1.92 -3.18
C ASN A 153 4.92 0.97 -2.27
N SER A 154 4.48 -0.18 -2.78
CA SER A 154 3.76 -1.20 -2.01
C SER A 154 4.59 -1.80 -0.86
N ILE A 155 5.92 -1.71 -0.89
CA ILE A 155 6.76 -2.18 0.24
C ILE A 155 6.67 -1.27 1.47
N SER A 156 6.14 -0.06 1.31
CA SER A 156 5.92 0.95 2.36
C SER A 156 4.43 1.24 2.58
N GLN A 157 3.54 0.36 2.09
CA GLN A 157 2.08 0.50 2.21
C GLN A 157 1.40 -0.86 2.49
N GLY A 158 0.24 -0.83 3.14
CA GLY A 158 -0.58 -2.03 3.34
C GLY A 158 0.07 -3.12 4.20
N GLU A 159 -0.27 -4.37 3.90
CA GLU A 159 0.15 -5.53 4.71
C GLU A 159 1.63 -5.92 4.55
N GLN A 160 2.30 -5.46 3.48
CA GLN A 160 3.70 -5.80 3.24
C GLN A 160 4.63 -5.14 4.26
N VAL A 161 4.24 -3.97 4.79
CA VAL A 161 5.12 -3.18 5.66
C VAL A 161 5.49 -3.97 6.91
N ALA A 162 4.49 -4.54 7.58
CA ALA A 162 4.70 -5.29 8.79
C ALA A 162 5.51 -6.57 8.59
N LEU A 163 5.43 -7.20 7.42
CA LEU A 163 6.15 -8.42 7.12
C LEU A 163 7.62 -8.14 6.80
N LEU A 164 7.88 -7.17 5.91
CA LEU A 164 9.24 -6.83 5.49
C LEU A 164 9.99 -6.08 6.59
N TRP A 165 9.45 -4.93 7.02
CA TRP A 165 10.20 -4.00 7.87
C TRP A 165 10.38 -4.50 9.29
N ASN A 166 9.48 -5.37 9.79
CA ASN A 166 9.73 -6.03 11.06
C ASN A 166 11.00 -6.87 11.02
N ILE A 167 11.24 -7.61 9.94
CA ILE A 167 12.48 -8.37 9.76
C ILE A 167 13.67 -7.40 9.64
N LEU A 168 13.58 -6.41 8.75
CA LEU A 168 14.69 -5.47 8.52
C LEU A 168 15.09 -4.69 9.78
N PHE A 169 14.13 -4.25 10.58
CA PHE A 169 14.40 -3.44 11.77
C PHE A 169 14.71 -4.30 12.99
N GLN A 170 13.95 -5.37 13.26
CA GLN A 170 14.16 -6.15 14.48
C GLN A 170 15.30 -7.16 14.35
N LYS A 171 15.40 -7.87 13.21
CA LYS A 171 16.42 -8.90 12.98
C LYS A 171 17.75 -8.29 12.51
N TYR A 172 17.70 -7.38 11.54
CA TYR A 172 18.90 -6.82 10.91
C TYR A 172 19.28 -5.42 11.40
N GLN A 173 18.49 -4.82 12.31
CA GLN A 173 18.76 -3.52 12.94
C GLN A 173 19.04 -2.40 11.93
N LEU A 174 18.37 -2.45 10.77
CA LEU A 174 18.55 -1.47 9.72
C LEU A 174 17.95 -0.12 10.11
N LYS A 175 18.54 0.94 9.56
CA LYS A 175 18.04 2.31 9.67
C LYS A 175 17.92 2.92 8.28
N ILE A 176 16.77 3.53 8.01
CA ILE A 176 16.57 4.34 6.81
C ILE A 176 17.34 5.65 6.99
N HIS A 177 18.13 6.00 5.98
CA HIS A 177 19.01 7.18 5.90
C HIS A 177 18.38 8.30 5.09
N PHE A 178 17.77 7.95 3.96
CA PHE A 178 16.98 8.86 3.16
C PHE A 178 15.89 8.10 2.41
N ALA A 179 14.85 8.79 1.97
CA ALA A 179 13.90 8.18 1.05
C ALA A 179 13.26 9.19 0.09
N HIS A 180 13.03 8.76 -1.14
CA HIS A 180 12.03 9.36 -2.02
C HIS A 180 10.69 8.70 -1.77
N ARG A 181 9.69 9.53 -1.48
CA ARG A 181 8.31 9.10 -1.33
C ARG A 181 7.70 8.79 -2.69
N THR A 182 6.42 8.47 -2.73
CA THR A 182 5.76 8.00 -3.96
C THR A 182 5.89 9.03 -5.09
N PHE A 183 6.53 8.62 -6.19
CA PHE A 183 6.53 9.34 -7.47
C PHE A 183 6.15 8.38 -8.59
N LYS A 184 5.69 8.93 -9.72
CA LYS A 184 5.31 8.15 -10.91
C LYS A 184 6.55 7.86 -11.74
N TRP A 185 6.77 6.58 -12.04
CA TRP A 185 7.88 6.19 -12.91
C TRP A 185 7.69 6.68 -14.34
N SER A 186 8.75 7.19 -14.94
CA SER A 186 8.84 7.53 -16.36
C SER A 186 10.25 7.25 -16.88
N ASN A 187 10.35 6.83 -18.14
CA ASN A 187 11.58 6.78 -18.91
C ASN A 187 11.34 7.21 -20.36
N GLU A 188 12.41 7.37 -21.14
CA GLU A 188 12.36 7.84 -22.53
C GLU A 188 12.05 6.73 -23.54
N ALA A 189 11.81 5.49 -23.08
CA ALA A 189 11.52 4.35 -23.94
C ALA A 189 10.02 4.23 -24.29
N LYS A 190 9.73 3.59 -25.43
CA LYS A 190 8.34 3.25 -25.81
C LYS A 190 7.77 2.22 -24.82
N GLY A 191 6.57 2.49 -24.28
CA GLY A 191 5.87 1.56 -23.40
C GLY A 191 6.22 1.68 -21.92
N ASN A 192 6.29 2.93 -21.41
CA ASN A 192 6.51 3.22 -19.99
C ASN A 192 5.64 2.37 -19.07
N ALA A 193 6.27 1.70 -18.10
CA ALA A 193 5.56 0.99 -17.06
C ALA A 193 4.76 1.98 -16.20
N ALA A 194 3.45 1.79 -16.12
CA ALA A 194 2.56 2.60 -15.28
C ALA A 194 2.65 2.16 -13.81
N VAL A 195 3.78 2.49 -13.15
CA VAL A 195 4.06 2.09 -11.76
C VAL A 195 4.46 3.31 -10.93
N HIS A 196 4.12 3.26 -9.65
CA HIS A 196 4.55 4.23 -8.64
C HIS A 196 5.72 3.66 -7.84
N CYS A 197 6.77 4.46 -7.70
CA CYS A 197 8.03 4.05 -7.10
C CYS A 197 8.32 4.83 -5.81
N VAL A 198 9.18 4.24 -4.99
CA VAL A 198 9.90 4.88 -3.89
C VAL A 198 11.39 4.60 -4.07
N ILE A 199 12.25 5.42 -3.49
CA ILE A 199 13.68 5.14 -3.38
C ILE A 199 14.01 5.11 -1.90
N ILE A 200 14.65 4.04 -1.41
CA ILE A 200 14.95 3.92 0.01
C ILE A 200 16.43 3.66 0.20
N GLY A 201 17.10 4.64 0.83
CA GLY A 201 18.47 4.54 1.28
C GLY A 201 18.53 4.05 2.72
N PHE A 202 19.32 3.01 3.01
CA PHE A 202 19.41 2.41 4.33
C PHE A 202 20.80 1.81 4.62
N GLY A 203 21.04 1.48 5.88
CA GLY A 203 22.23 0.74 6.33
C GLY A 203 22.04 0.11 7.70
N SER A 204 23.01 -0.70 8.14
CA SER A 204 23.05 -1.35 9.46
C SER A 204 23.55 -0.43 10.59
N PHE A 205 23.58 0.88 10.35
CA PHE A 205 24.02 1.92 11.28
C PHE A 205 23.15 3.16 11.12
N ASN A 206 23.08 4.01 12.13
CA ASN A 206 22.32 5.27 12.06
C ASN A 206 23.16 6.45 11.55
N ILE A 207 22.49 7.48 11.02
CA ILE A 207 23.07 8.77 10.66
C ILE A 207 22.26 9.91 11.27
N THR A 208 22.85 11.10 11.43
CA THR A 208 22.20 12.26 12.06
C THR A 208 21.32 13.04 11.09
N ASN A 209 21.74 13.17 9.82
CA ASN A 209 21.07 14.02 8.84
C ASN A 209 20.31 13.14 7.86
N LYS A 210 19.05 12.83 8.19
CA LYS A 210 18.17 12.06 7.31
C LYS A 210 17.33 12.99 6.44
N ILE A 211 17.07 12.54 5.23
CA ILE A 211 16.41 13.36 4.20
C ILE A 211 15.22 12.60 3.61
N LEU A 212 14.06 13.26 3.60
CA LEU A 212 12.91 12.84 2.81
C LEU A 212 12.77 13.74 1.58
N PHE A 213 12.52 13.10 0.44
CA PHE A 213 12.13 13.77 -0.79
C PHE A 213 10.62 13.55 -0.96
N ASP A 214 9.84 14.62 -0.77
CA ASP A 214 8.39 14.62 -0.87
C ASP A 214 7.92 15.22 -2.20
N TYR A 215 6.75 14.82 -2.66
CA TYR A 215 6.22 15.19 -3.98
C TYR A 215 4.80 15.72 -3.85
N GLU A 216 4.60 17.03 -4.08
CA GLU A 216 3.25 17.61 -4.15
C GLU A 216 2.50 17.11 -5.39
N ASP A 217 3.19 17.07 -6.53
CA ASP A 217 2.79 16.35 -7.73
C ASP A 217 3.73 15.15 -7.90
N ILE A 218 3.19 13.95 -7.97
CA ILE A 218 3.94 12.70 -8.16
C ILE A 218 4.70 12.65 -9.50
N GLN A 219 4.41 13.56 -10.43
CA GLN A 219 5.12 13.72 -11.69
C GLN A 219 6.11 14.91 -11.68
N GLY A 220 6.11 15.71 -10.61
CA GLY A 220 6.92 16.91 -10.48
C GLY A 220 8.26 16.68 -9.77
N GLU A 221 8.94 17.78 -9.49
CA GLU A 221 10.18 17.81 -8.72
C GLU A 221 9.93 17.57 -7.23
N SER A 222 10.91 16.94 -6.58
CA SER A 222 10.82 16.67 -5.14
C SER A 222 11.18 17.88 -4.29
N LEU A 223 10.49 18.04 -3.16
CA LEU A 223 10.85 18.93 -2.08
C LEU A 223 11.70 18.20 -1.03
N VAL A 224 12.79 18.82 -0.60
CA VAL A 224 13.70 18.24 0.40
C VAL A 224 13.22 18.61 1.80
N VAL A 225 12.95 17.59 2.60
CA VAL A 225 12.54 17.70 4.01
C VAL A 225 13.60 17.05 4.89
N GLN A 226 14.09 17.79 5.88
CA GLN A 226 14.96 17.21 6.90
C GLN A 226 14.10 16.42 7.89
N SER A 227 14.58 15.23 8.28
CA SER A 227 13.83 14.36 9.18
C SER A 227 14.72 13.84 10.31
N ASN A 228 14.15 13.71 11.51
CA ASN A 228 14.85 13.15 12.66
C ASN A 228 14.98 11.63 12.52
N ASN A 229 13.90 10.98 12.11
CA ASN A 229 13.87 9.58 11.75
C ASN A 229 13.07 9.38 10.46
N ILE A 230 13.22 8.23 9.81
CA ILE A 230 12.37 7.87 8.68
C ILE A 230 11.84 6.47 8.97
N ASN A 231 10.52 6.37 9.14
CA ASN A 231 9.86 5.13 9.47
C ASN A 231 9.56 4.28 8.20
N PRO A 232 9.03 3.05 8.34
CA PRO A 232 8.72 2.17 7.21
C PRO A 232 7.72 2.73 6.18
N TYR A 233 6.90 3.71 6.59
CA TYR A 233 5.90 4.39 5.78
C TYR A 233 6.45 5.68 5.13
N LEU A 234 7.77 5.92 5.24
CA LEU A 234 8.50 7.06 4.68
C LEU A 234 8.01 8.42 5.21
N VAL A 235 7.73 8.46 6.51
CA VAL A 235 7.31 9.64 7.27
C VAL A 235 8.32 9.88 8.40
N ASP A 236 8.48 11.14 8.82
CA ASP A 236 9.25 11.45 10.02
C ASP A 236 8.49 11.01 11.27
N GLY A 237 9.13 10.19 12.10
CA GLY A 237 8.49 9.60 13.27
C GLY A 237 9.20 8.33 13.73
N SER A 238 8.70 7.73 14.81
CA SER A 238 9.22 6.48 15.37
C SER A 238 9.13 5.30 14.38
N ASP A 239 9.94 4.26 14.60
CA ASP A 239 10.01 3.03 13.79
C ASP A 239 8.76 2.14 14.00
N ILE A 240 7.56 2.72 13.90
CA ILE A 240 6.29 2.05 14.11
C ILE A 240 6.00 1.04 13.00
N ILE A 241 5.34 -0.04 13.40
CA ILE A 241 4.89 -1.09 12.49
C ILE A 241 3.41 -1.37 12.77
N ILE A 242 2.59 -1.24 11.73
CA ILE A 242 1.14 -1.46 11.83
C ILE A 242 0.82 -2.86 11.32
N TYR A 243 0.41 -3.75 12.23
CA TYR A 243 0.04 -5.13 11.92
C TYR A 243 -1.45 -5.25 11.55
N ASN A 244 -1.78 -6.30 10.80
CA ASN A 244 -3.17 -6.70 10.60
C ASN A 244 -3.82 -7.02 11.95
N ARG A 245 -5.04 -6.52 12.13
CA ARG A 245 -5.78 -6.64 13.38
C ARG A 245 -7.24 -6.97 13.11
N SER A 246 -7.82 -7.90 13.86
CA SER A 246 -9.21 -8.34 13.64
C SER A 246 -10.28 -7.41 14.25
N PHE A 247 -9.95 -6.67 15.31
CA PHE A 247 -10.84 -5.78 16.05
C PHE A 247 -10.28 -4.36 16.10
N PRO A 248 -11.08 -3.29 16.10
CA PRO A 248 -10.54 -1.93 16.16
C PRO A 248 -9.71 -1.60 17.40
N LEU A 249 -8.75 -0.69 17.26
CA LEU A 249 -8.03 -0.05 18.37
C LEU A 249 -8.96 0.75 19.28
N SER A 250 -9.83 1.51 18.66
CA SER A 250 -10.75 2.42 19.34
C SER A 250 -12.10 1.73 19.58
N ASN A 251 -12.87 2.22 20.54
CA ASN A 251 -14.21 1.72 20.82
C ASN A 251 -15.23 2.18 19.76
N ILE A 252 -15.23 1.51 18.61
CA ILE A 252 -16.05 1.82 17.43
C ILE A 252 -16.70 0.55 16.88
N PRO A 253 -17.81 0.66 16.12
CA PRO A 253 -18.52 -0.50 15.57
C PRO A 253 -17.62 -1.38 14.68
N LEU A 254 -17.90 -2.67 14.67
CA LEU A 254 -17.12 -3.61 13.85
C LEU A 254 -17.45 -3.44 12.37
N MET A 255 -16.40 -3.36 11.56
CA MET A 255 -16.48 -3.48 10.11
C MET A 255 -16.36 -4.95 9.69
N ARG A 256 -17.17 -5.37 8.71
CA ARG A 256 -17.21 -6.73 8.17
C ARG A 256 -17.03 -6.70 6.66
N PHE A 257 -16.53 -7.80 6.10
CA PHE A 257 -16.60 -8.01 4.66
C PHE A 257 -18.04 -8.22 4.21
N GLY A 258 -18.39 -7.79 2.99
CA GLY A 258 -19.67 -8.15 2.39
C GLY A 258 -19.79 -9.64 2.03
N SER A 259 -20.94 -10.00 1.48
CA SER A 259 -21.29 -11.38 1.13
C SER A 259 -20.60 -11.82 -0.17
N MET A 260 -20.04 -13.02 -0.22
CA MET A 260 -19.28 -13.54 -1.36
C MET A 260 -19.97 -14.76 -1.98
N PRO A 261 -20.44 -14.68 -3.24
CA PRO A 261 -21.15 -15.81 -3.85
C PRO A 261 -20.24 -16.96 -4.28
N ARG A 262 -19.08 -16.69 -4.91
CA ARG A 262 -18.24 -17.69 -5.62
C ARG A 262 -19.07 -18.64 -6.49
N ASP A 263 -19.81 -18.05 -7.39
CA ASP A 263 -20.88 -18.67 -8.18
C ASP A 263 -20.59 -18.65 -9.69
N GLY A 264 -19.48 -18.02 -10.11
CA GLY A 264 -19.15 -17.81 -11.52
C GLY A 264 -20.08 -16.81 -12.22
N GLY A 265 -20.74 -15.93 -11.45
CA GLY A 265 -21.69 -14.94 -11.98
C GLY A 265 -23.10 -15.49 -12.23
N ASN A 266 -23.40 -16.74 -11.84
CA ASN A 266 -24.70 -17.33 -12.12
C ASN A 266 -25.86 -16.73 -11.31
N PHE A 267 -25.62 -16.27 -10.08
CA PHE A 267 -26.62 -15.63 -9.23
C PHE A 267 -26.67 -14.13 -9.38
N ILE A 268 -25.76 -13.51 -10.12
CA ILE A 268 -25.73 -12.06 -10.32
C ILE A 268 -26.44 -11.73 -11.63
N LEU A 269 -27.29 -10.71 -11.60
CA LEU A 269 -28.10 -10.27 -12.73
C LEU A 269 -27.94 -8.76 -12.91
N THR A 270 -27.80 -8.32 -14.14
CA THR A 270 -28.05 -6.93 -14.56
C THR A 270 -29.56 -6.64 -14.55
N GLU A 271 -29.96 -5.37 -14.64
CA GLU A 271 -31.39 -5.01 -14.73
C GLU A 271 -32.09 -5.71 -15.92
N PRO A 272 -31.55 -5.68 -17.16
CA PRO A 272 -32.20 -6.37 -18.28
C PRO A 272 -32.30 -7.89 -18.06
N GLU A 273 -31.23 -8.52 -17.55
CA GLU A 273 -31.24 -9.97 -17.25
C GLU A 273 -32.27 -10.33 -16.18
N LYS A 274 -32.47 -9.48 -15.17
CA LYS A 274 -33.52 -9.66 -14.15
C LYS A 274 -34.90 -9.59 -14.80
N GLU A 275 -35.16 -8.59 -15.63
CA GLU A 275 -36.45 -8.43 -16.32
C GLU A 275 -36.77 -9.62 -17.22
N GLU A 276 -35.79 -10.09 -18.00
CA GLU A 276 -35.92 -11.30 -18.82
C GLU A 276 -36.14 -12.55 -17.97
N PHE A 277 -35.41 -12.69 -16.87
CA PHE A 277 -35.56 -13.82 -15.96
C PHE A 277 -36.95 -13.86 -15.32
N LEU A 278 -37.51 -12.71 -14.93
CA LEU A 278 -38.84 -12.63 -14.34
C LEU A 278 -39.97 -12.87 -15.34
N LYS A 279 -39.76 -12.63 -16.64
CA LYS A 279 -40.72 -13.04 -17.69
C LYS A 279 -40.81 -14.57 -17.79
N LEU A 280 -39.70 -15.27 -17.60
CA LEU A 280 -39.66 -16.74 -17.61
C LEU A 280 -40.19 -17.34 -16.31
N GLU A 281 -39.85 -16.76 -15.17
CA GLU A 281 -40.20 -17.29 -13.85
C GLU A 281 -40.61 -16.19 -12.85
N PRO A 282 -41.85 -15.66 -12.95
CA PRO A 282 -42.29 -14.53 -12.13
C PRO A 282 -42.23 -14.77 -10.61
N LYS A 283 -42.44 -16.02 -10.18
CA LYS A 283 -42.40 -16.41 -8.76
C LYS A 283 -41.02 -16.25 -8.13
N ALA A 284 -39.95 -16.11 -8.93
CA ALA A 284 -38.61 -15.88 -8.43
C ALA A 284 -38.40 -14.46 -7.88
N GLU A 285 -39.29 -13.49 -8.15
CA GLU A 285 -39.16 -12.09 -7.71
C GLU A 285 -38.89 -11.94 -6.21
N LYS A 286 -39.59 -12.74 -5.39
CA LYS A 286 -39.40 -12.80 -3.92
C LYS A 286 -37.96 -13.12 -3.50
N TRP A 287 -37.21 -13.80 -4.36
CA TRP A 287 -35.84 -14.26 -4.12
C TRP A 287 -34.78 -13.39 -4.79
N ILE A 288 -35.20 -12.35 -5.52
CA ILE A 288 -34.29 -11.38 -6.14
C ILE A 288 -34.13 -10.20 -5.19
N ARG A 289 -32.89 -9.86 -4.86
CA ARG A 289 -32.57 -8.68 -4.04
C ARG A 289 -31.60 -7.75 -4.79
N PRO A 290 -31.70 -6.43 -4.56
CA PRO A 290 -30.66 -5.50 -5.02
C PRO A 290 -29.29 -5.95 -4.50
N TYR A 291 -28.27 -5.80 -5.33
CA TYR A 291 -26.91 -6.27 -5.08
C TYR A 291 -25.92 -5.18 -5.44
N THR A 292 -25.03 -4.84 -4.52
CA THR A 292 -24.10 -3.72 -4.70
C THR A 292 -22.68 -4.09 -4.31
N GLY A 293 -21.72 -3.70 -5.14
CA GLY A 293 -20.31 -3.67 -4.85
C GLY A 293 -19.73 -2.27 -4.99
N ALA A 294 -18.40 -2.18 -5.05
CA ALA A 294 -17.72 -0.89 -5.15
C ALA A 294 -18.11 -0.14 -6.43
N GLN A 295 -18.23 -0.86 -7.56
CA GLN A 295 -18.52 -0.25 -8.85
C GLN A 295 -19.97 0.21 -8.96
N GLU A 296 -20.92 -0.63 -8.55
CA GLU A 296 -22.34 -0.30 -8.54
C GLU A 296 -22.60 0.92 -7.67
N PHE A 297 -22.05 0.91 -6.44
CA PHE A 297 -22.22 1.99 -5.48
C PHE A 297 -21.61 3.32 -5.96
N ILE A 298 -20.38 3.29 -6.48
CA ILE A 298 -19.69 4.51 -6.89
C ILE A 298 -20.29 5.08 -8.20
N ASN A 299 -20.57 4.23 -9.19
CA ASN A 299 -20.99 4.69 -10.52
C ASN A 299 -22.52 4.76 -10.69
N GLY A 300 -23.30 4.39 -9.67
CA GLY A 300 -24.75 4.62 -9.64
C GLY A 300 -25.58 3.68 -10.52
N TYR A 301 -25.06 2.50 -10.89
CA TYR A 301 -25.83 1.51 -11.66
C TYR A 301 -26.28 0.32 -10.79
N SER A 302 -27.40 -0.28 -11.17
CA SER A 302 -28.04 -1.35 -10.42
C SER A 302 -27.58 -2.74 -10.85
N ARG A 303 -27.42 -3.63 -9.88
CA ARG A 303 -27.36 -5.09 -10.07
C ARG A 303 -28.26 -5.77 -9.06
N TYR A 304 -28.56 -7.03 -9.34
CA TYR A 304 -29.39 -7.88 -8.50
C TYR A 304 -28.72 -9.22 -8.27
N CYS A 305 -29.20 -9.92 -7.25
CA CYS A 305 -28.79 -11.29 -7.00
C CYS A 305 -29.96 -12.18 -6.63
N LEU A 306 -29.84 -13.47 -6.95
CA LEU A 306 -30.66 -14.53 -6.37
C LEU A 306 -30.18 -14.80 -4.94
N TRP A 307 -30.94 -14.29 -3.96
CA TRP A 307 -30.64 -14.42 -2.54
C TRP A 307 -31.49 -15.54 -1.92
N LEU A 308 -31.07 -16.79 -2.12
CA LEU A 308 -31.82 -18.00 -1.76
C LEU A 308 -31.64 -18.45 -0.29
N LEU A 309 -31.29 -17.53 0.60
CA LEU A 309 -31.13 -17.85 2.02
C LEU A 309 -32.47 -18.31 2.60
N ASP A 310 -32.48 -19.47 3.26
CA ASP A 310 -33.67 -20.08 3.88
C ASP A 310 -34.80 -20.49 2.91
N ILE A 311 -34.53 -20.62 1.60
CA ILE A 311 -35.51 -21.19 0.67
C ILE A 311 -35.85 -22.63 1.02
N SER A 312 -37.15 -22.94 1.12
CA SER A 312 -37.59 -24.32 1.38
C SER A 312 -37.41 -25.20 0.13
N PRO A 313 -37.10 -26.51 0.27
CA PRO A 313 -37.01 -27.41 -0.87
C PRO A 313 -38.30 -27.49 -1.69
N ARG A 314 -39.46 -27.33 -1.04
CA ARG A 314 -40.77 -27.32 -1.71
C ARG A 314 -40.90 -26.10 -2.62
N GLU A 315 -40.52 -24.93 -2.15
CA GLU A 315 -40.57 -23.69 -2.92
C GLU A 315 -39.55 -23.71 -4.06
N LEU A 316 -38.30 -24.12 -3.80
CA LEU A 316 -37.26 -24.23 -4.82
C LEU A 316 -37.66 -25.18 -5.96
N LYS A 317 -38.33 -26.31 -5.66
CA LYS A 317 -38.85 -27.23 -6.69
C LYS A 317 -39.85 -26.60 -7.65
N THR A 318 -40.50 -25.51 -7.26
CA THR A 318 -41.44 -24.78 -8.13
C THR A 318 -40.76 -23.74 -9.03
N LEU A 319 -39.44 -23.62 -8.96
CA LEU A 319 -38.61 -22.61 -9.62
C LEU A 319 -37.56 -23.29 -10.54
N PRO A 320 -37.98 -23.87 -11.70
CA PRO A 320 -37.09 -24.61 -12.59
C PRO A 320 -35.90 -23.78 -13.13
N GLU A 321 -36.08 -22.50 -13.44
CA GLU A 321 -34.99 -21.63 -13.92
C GLU A 321 -33.99 -21.31 -12.81
N VAL A 322 -34.46 -21.08 -11.58
CA VAL A 322 -33.57 -20.96 -10.41
C VAL A 322 -32.78 -22.25 -10.20
N ILE A 323 -33.40 -23.43 -10.31
CA ILE A 323 -32.70 -24.72 -10.17
C ILE A 323 -31.57 -24.84 -11.21
N LYS A 324 -31.80 -24.43 -12.46
CA LYS A 324 -30.74 -24.43 -13.49
C LYS A 324 -29.56 -23.54 -13.10
N LYS A 325 -29.82 -22.35 -12.53
CA LYS A 325 -28.75 -21.46 -12.01
C LYS A 325 -28.01 -22.13 -10.84
N VAL A 326 -28.72 -22.75 -9.90
CA VAL A 326 -28.13 -23.49 -8.77
C VAL A 326 -27.22 -24.64 -9.24
N ASP A 327 -27.63 -25.39 -10.26
CA ASP A 327 -26.80 -26.46 -10.84
C ASP A 327 -25.53 -25.92 -11.50
N LYS A 328 -25.62 -24.81 -12.23
CA LYS A 328 -24.44 -24.11 -12.79
C LYS A 328 -23.48 -23.67 -11.69
N VAL A 329 -23.97 -23.14 -10.56
CA VAL A 329 -23.15 -22.79 -9.39
C VAL A 329 -22.44 -24.01 -8.81
N LYS A 330 -23.16 -25.11 -8.61
CA LYS A 330 -22.60 -26.37 -8.12
C LYS A 330 -21.45 -26.84 -9.01
N ASN A 331 -21.68 -26.89 -10.32
CA ASN A 331 -20.69 -27.34 -11.30
C ASN A 331 -19.47 -26.41 -11.38
N PHE A 332 -19.68 -25.09 -11.30
CA PHE A 332 -18.57 -24.12 -11.22
C PHE A 332 -17.70 -24.37 -9.98
N ARG A 333 -18.32 -24.55 -8.81
CA ARG A 333 -17.60 -24.77 -7.54
C ARG A 333 -16.82 -26.08 -7.55
N LEU A 334 -17.38 -27.17 -8.09
CA LEU A 334 -16.70 -28.47 -8.22
C LEU A 334 -15.43 -28.39 -9.08
N LYS A 335 -15.43 -27.59 -10.13
CA LYS A 335 -14.29 -27.39 -11.04
C LYS A 335 -13.17 -26.52 -10.45
N SER A 336 -13.37 -25.91 -9.28
CA SER A 336 -12.37 -25.01 -8.70
C SER A 336 -11.10 -25.73 -8.26
N LYS A 337 -9.93 -25.13 -8.53
CA LYS A 337 -8.63 -25.60 -8.00
C LYS A 337 -8.56 -25.52 -6.46
N ALA A 338 -9.25 -24.55 -5.85
CA ALA A 338 -9.25 -24.35 -4.40
C ALA A 338 -10.17 -25.34 -3.69
N ALA A 339 -9.62 -26.13 -2.76
CA ALA A 339 -10.38 -27.10 -1.98
C ALA A 339 -11.51 -26.46 -1.15
N SER A 340 -11.28 -25.26 -0.63
CA SER A 340 -12.29 -24.48 0.11
C SER A 340 -13.51 -24.15 -0.75
N THR A 341 -13.31 -23.73 -2.00
CA THR A 341 -14.42 -23.46 -2.94
C THR A 341 -15.19 -24.72 -3.31
N ARG A 342 -14.51 -25.86 -3.51
CA ARG A 342 -15.17 -27.14 -3.84
C ARG A 342 -16.15 -27.59 -2.76
N LYS A 343 -15.84 -27.35 -1.47
CA LYS A 343 -16.73 -27.71 -0.35
C LYS A 343 -18.12 -27.03 -0.45
N PHE A 344 -18.18 -25.80 -0.95
CA PHE A 344 -19.43 -25.07 -1.12
C PHE A 344 -20.32 -25.59 -2.26
N ALA A 345 -19.86 -26.56 -3.05
CA ALA A 345 -20.73 -27.25 -4.00
C ALA A 345 -21.83 -28.08 -3.31
N ALA A 346 -21.65 -28.45 -2.03
CA ALA A 346 -22.65 -29.15 -1.23
C ALA A 346 -23.84 -28.25 -0.83
N THR A 347 -23.64 -26.93 -0.77
CA THR A 347 -24.67 -25.93 -0.46
C THR A 347 -24.76 -24.91 -1.60
N PRO A 348 -25.19 -25.33 -2.82
CA PRO A 348 -25.09 -24.50 -4.02
C PRO A 348 -26.10 -23.35 -4.06
N THR A 349 -27.16 -23.41 -3.24
CA THR A 349 -28.14 -22.31 -3.09
C THR A 349 -27.58 -21.13 -2.29
N LEU A 350 -26.63 -21.37 -1.39
CA LEU A 350 -26.08 -20.35 -0.51
C LEU A 350 -24.86 -19.67 -1.14
N PHE A 351 -24.67 -18.40 -0.79
CA PHE A 351 -23.39 -17.72 -0.97
C PHE A 351 -22.33 -18.40 -0.07
N CYS A 352 -21.07 -18.39 -0.49
CA CYS A 352 -19.99 -19.00 0.30
C CYS A 352 -19.68 -18.21 1.57
N GLN A 353 -19.94 -16.91 1.56
CA GLN A 353 -19.89 -16.04 2.71
C GLN A 353 -21.16 -15.21 2.76
N ILE A 354 -21.90 -15.32 3.86
CA ILE A 354 -23.11 -14.53 4.13
C ILE A 354 -22.77 -13.59 5.28
N ALA A 355 -22.70 -12.30 4.97
CA ALA A 355 -22.34 -11.26 5.93
C ALA A 355 -23.37 -10.14 6.00
N GLN A 356 -24.47 -10.28 5.25
CA GLN A 356 -25.54 -9.28 5.21
C GLN A 356 -26.12 -9.06 6.60
N PRO A 357 -26.21 -7.81 7.08
CA PRO A 357 -26.80 -7.50 8.38
C PRO A 357 -28.33 -7.44 8.33
N GLU A 358 -28.94 -7.59 9.51
CA GLU A 358 -30.40 -7.43 9.71
C GLU A 358 -30.84 -5.97 9.88
N THR A 359 -29.88 -5.03 9.89
CA THR A 359 -30.09 -3.59 10.04
C THR A 359 -29.48 -2.83 8.87
N ASN A 360 -29.88 -1.57 8.69
CA ASN A 360 -29.17 -0.67 7.78
C ASN A 360 -27.70 -0.57 8.19
N TYR A 361 -26.84 -0.30 7.22
CA TYR A 361 -25.39 -0.34 7.40
C TYR A 361 -24.71 0.78 6.63
N LEU A 362 -23.49 1.13 7.05
CA LEU A 362 -22.63 1.99 6.26
C LEU A 362 -21.75 1.14 5.34
N LEU A 363 -21.76 1.47 4.04
CA LEU A 363 -21.00 0.82 3.00
C LEU A 363 -19.71 1.59 2.72
N VAL A 364 -18.59 0.89 2.81
CA VAL A 364 -17.26 1.42 2.45
C VAL A 364 -16.72 0.63 1.26
N PRO A 365 -16.50 1.25 0.08
CA PRO A 365 -15.89 0.58 -1.06
C PRO A 365 -14.48 0.09 -0.76
N ARG A 366 -14.15 -1.14 -1.18
CA ARG A 366 -12.79 -1.66 -1.04
C ARG A 366 -11.84 -1.11 -2.07
N VAL A 367 -12.33 -0.76 -3.26
CA VAL A 367 -11.51 -0.17 -4.32
C VAL A 367 -12.09 1.18 -4.70
N SER A 368 -11.27 2.21 -4.67
CA SER A 368 -11.61 3.56 -5.15
C SER A 368 -10.37 4.21 -5.74
N SER A 369 -10.57 5.01 -6.78
CA SER A 369 -9.47 5.75 -7.40
C SER A 369 -8.77 6.65 -6.39
N GLU A 370 -7.44 6.66 -6.51
CA GLU A 370 -6.53 7.54 -5.80
C GLU A 370 -6.69 9.01 -6.17
N ARG A 371 -7.26 9.32 -7.34
CA ARG A 371 -7.57 10.69 -7.77
C ARG A 371 -8.61 11.37 -6.88
N ARG A 372 -9.51 10.60 -6.25
CA ARG A 372 -10.56 11.18 -5.41
C ARG A 372 -9.97 11.66 -4.09
N LYS A 373 -10.35 12.88 -3.69
CA LYS A 373 -9.93 13.46 -2.41
C LYS A 373 -10.47 12.67 -1.21
N TYR A 374 -11.69 12.14 -1.33
CA TYR A 374 -12.34 11.28 -0.33
C TYR A 374 -12.82 10.00 -1.00
N ILE A 375 -12.75 8.87 -0.30
CA ILE A 375 -13.41 7.64 -0.74
C ILE A 375 -14.92 7.83 -0.54
N PRO A 376 -15.75 7.70 -1.60
CA PRO A 376 -17.19 7.80 -1.44
C PRO A 376 -17.71 6.65 -0.57
N ILE A 377 -18.36 7.00 0.54
CA ILE A 377 -18.97 6.09 1.52
C ILE A 377 -20.45 6.46 1.63
N GLY A 378 -21.34 5.55 2.03
CA GLY A 378 -22.75 5.89 2.20
C GLY A 378 -23.57 4.86 2.96
N PHE A 379 -24.76 5.27 3.41
CA PHE A 379 -25.70 4.40 4.11
C PHE A 379 -26.52 3.57 3.13
N MET A 380 -26.73 2.30 3.46
CA MET A 380 -27.47 1.34 2.66
C MET A 380 -28.59 0.69 3.48
N ASN A 381 -29.70 0.42 2.80
CA ASN A 381 -30.80 -0.34 3.38
C ASN A 381 -30.41 -1.82 3.56
N LYS A 382 -30.84 -2.45 4.65
CA LYS A 382 -30.61 -3.88 4.94
C LYS A 382 -31.02 -4.85 3.82
N ASN A 383 -31.94 -4.45 2.95
CA ASN A 383 -32.43 -5.27 1.85
C ASN A 383 -31.49 -5.28 0.63
N VAL A 384 -30.53 -4.34 0.56
CA VAL A 384 -29.51 -4.32 -0.48
C VAL A 384 -28.34 -5.19 -0.04
N ILE A 385 -28.03 -6.23 -0.82
CA ILE A 385 -26.96 -7.17 -0.50
C ILE A 385 -25.61 -6.55 -0.89
N GLY A 386 -24.78 -6.25 0.11
CA GLY A 386 -23.40 -5.78 -0.09
C GLY A 386 -22.47 -6.95 -0.41
N ASN A 387 -21.67 -6.85 -1.48
CA ASN A 387 -20.77 -7.92 -1.91
C ASN A 387 -19.35 -7.82 -1.34
N ASP A 388 -18.49 -8.78 -1.67
CA ASP A 388 -17.10 -8.85 -1.16
C ASP A 388 -16.19 -7.71 -1.63
N GLN A 389 -16.63 -6.86 -2.56
CA GLN A 389 -15.94 -5.63 -2.98
C GLN A 389 -16.29 -4.42 -2.10
N VAL A 390 -17.16 -4.58 -1.10
CA VAL A 390 -17.47 -3.56 -0.09
C VAL A 390 -17.29 -4.10 1.32
N LEU A 391 -17.14 -3.18 2.25
CA LEU A 391 -17.10 -3.43 3.69
C LEU A 391 -18.34 -2.81 4.32
N LEU A 392 -18.88 -3.48 5.34
CA LEU A 392 -20.14 -3.14 5.99
C LEU A 392 -19.86 -2.77 7.45
N ILE A 393 -20.30 -1.60 7.88
CA ILE A 393 -20.27 -1.19 9.29
C ILE A 393 -21.69 -1.20 9.82
N LEU A 394 -21.96 -2.10 10.75
CA LEU A 394 -23.27 -2.21 11.41
C LEU A 394 -23.38 -1.12 12.49
N ASN A 395 -24.59 -0.62 12.74
CA ASN A 395 -24.86 0.40 13.77
C ASN A 395 -23.99 1.67 13.62
N ALA A 396 -23.53 1.95 12.41
CA ALA A 396 -22.87 3.21 12.09
C ALA A 396 -23.88 4.37 12.19
N ASN A 397 -23.38 5.53 12.58
CA ASN A 397 -24.14 6.76 12.70
C ASN A 397 -23.43 7.87 11.91
N LEU A 398 -24.00 9.08 11.91
CA LEU A 398 -23.44 10.22 11.18
C LEU A 398 -22.04 10.61 11.66
N TYR A 399 -21.71 10.37 12.93
CA TYR A 399 -20.36 10.60 13.44
C TYR A 399 -19.35 9.67 12.77
N HIS A 400 -19.64 8.37 12.68
CA HIS A 400 -18.77 7.41 11.99
C HIS A 400 -18.61 7.76 10.51
N PHE A 401 -19.70 8.11 9.83
CA PHE A 401 -19.64 8.59 8.44
C PHE A 401 -18.72 9.81 8.32
N GLY A 402 -18.95 10.83 9.17
CA GLY A 402 -18.20 12.08 9.14
C GLY A 402 -16.70 11.89 9.34
N ILE A 403 -16.30 11.05 10.30
CA ILE A 403 -14.89 10.71 10.52
C ILE A 403 -14.30 10.00 9.30
N LEU A 404 -14.98 8.98 8.77
CA LEU A 404 -14.46 8.17 7.66
C LEU A 404 -14.42 8.91 6.32
N THR A 405 -15.17 9.99 6.18
CA THR A 405 -15.15 10.86 4.99
C THR A 405 -14.42 12.18 5.22
N SER A 406 -13.48 12.22 6.18
CA SER A 406 -12.64 13.38 6.48
C SER A 406 -11.24 13.29 5.87
N GLU A 407 -10.58 14.44 5.71
CA GLU A 407 -9.16 14.54 5.34
C GLU A 407 -8.26 13.80 6.33
N MET A 408 -8.61 13.80 7.62
CA MET A 408 -7.85 13.07 8.65
C MET A 408 -7.85 11.56 8.38
N HIS A 409 -9.00 10.99 8.08
CA HIS A 409 -9.06 9.57 7.72
C HIS A 409 -8.39 9.29 6.37
N MET A 410 -8.53 10.20 5.40
CA MET A 410 -7.86 10.05 4.11
C MET A 410 -6.33 10.15 4.22
N ALA A 411 -5.80 10.95 5.15
CA ALA A 411 -4.37 10.96 5.48
C ALA A 411 -3.93 9.57 5.98
N TRP A 412 -4.68 8.93 6.89
CA TRP A 412 -4.39 7.55 7.30
C TRP A 412 -4.43 6.56 6.13
N VAL A 413 -5.49 6.63 5.30
CA VAL A 413 -5.67 5.78 4.13
C VAL A 413 -4.49 5.90 3.17
N LYS A 414 -4.00 7.11 2.88
CA LYS A 414 -2.95 7.30 1.88
C LYS A 414 -1.64 6.57 2.19
N TYR A 415 -1.30 6.43 3.46
CA TYR A 415 -0.03 5.88 3.91
C TYR A 415 -0.15 4.43 4.35
N VAL A 416 -1.26 4.05 4.97
CA VAL A 416 -1.43 2.73 5.57
C VAL A 416 -2.18 1.77 4.65
N CYS A 417 -3.08 2.28 3.79
CA CYS A 417 -3.87 1.45 2.90
C CYS A 417 -3.00 0.76 1.84
N GLY A 418 -3.29 -0.51 1.57
CA GLY A 418 -2.73 -1.19 0.40
C GLY A 418 -3.29 -0.60 -0.90
N ARG A 419 -2.70 -1.01 -2.03
CA ARG A 419 -3.07 -0.52 -3.36
C ARG A 419 -3.50 -1.64 -4.30
N LEU A 420 -4.30 -1.29 -5.29
CA LEU A 420 -4.51 -2.10 -6.49
C LEU A 420 -3.98 -1.29 -7.67
N LYS A 421 -2.78 -1.63 -8.14
CA LYS A 421 -1.98 -0.70 -8.94
C LYS A 421 -1.73 0.59 -8.13
N SER A 422 -2.39 1.69 -8.47
CA SER A 422 -2.29 2.96 -7.75
C SER A 422 -3.56 3.29 -6.94
N ASP A 423 -4.69 2.66 -7.25
CA ASP A 423 -5.97 2.85 -6.57
C ASP A 423 -5.92 2.37 -5.12
N TYR A 424 -6.70 3.01 -4.25
CA TYR A 424 -6.84 2.56 -2.86
C TYR A 424 -7.46 1.17 -2.82
N ARG A 425 -6.88 0.26 -2.03
CA ARG A 425 -7.48 -1.04 -1.70
C ARG A 425 -7.76 -1.12 -0.20
N TYR A 426 -8.86 -0.50 0.20
CA TYR A 426 -9.28 -0.39 1.58
C TYR A 426 -9.44 -1.76 2.25
N SER A 427 -8.84 -1.91 3.43
CA SER A 427 -8.87 -3.11 4.24
C SER A 427 -9.33 -2.76 5.65
N LYS A 428 -10.29 -3.52 6.18
CA LYS A 428 -10.69 -3.36 7.58
C LYS A 428 -9.52 -3.65 8.53
N ASP A 429 -8.71 -4.66 8.22
CA ASP A 429 -7.72 -5.20 9.15
C ASP A 429 -6.46 -4.34 9.24
N ILE A 430 -6.18 -3.55 8.20
CA ILE A 430 -5.01 -2.67 8.14
C ILE A 430 -5.40 -1.20 8.31
N VAL A 431 -6.51 -0.75 7.71
CA VAL A 431 -6.91 0.66 7.75
C VAL A 431 -7.83 0.92 8.93
N TYR A 432 -9.07 0.43 8.87
CA TYR A 432 -10.13 0.78 9.82
C TYR A 432 -9.79 0.37 11.25
N ASN A 433 -9.36 -0.87 11.44
CA ASN A 433 -9.09 -1.43 12.76
C ASN A 433 -7.85 -0.82 13.42
N ASN A 434 -6.91 -0.27 12.64
CA ASN A 434 -5.75 0.43 13.18
C ASN A 434 -5.90 1.96 13.17
N PHE A 435 -6.99 2.51 12.62
CA PHE A 435 -7.17 3.95 12.56
C PHE A 435 -7.35 4.49 13.98
N PRO A 436 -6.50 5.43 14.43
CA PRO A 436 -6.65 6.08 15.73
C PRO A 436 -7.84 7.05 15.70
N PHE A 437 -9.04 6.59 16.07
CA PHE A 437 -10.18 7.50 16.23
C PHE A 437 -9.92 8.50 17.37
N PRO A 438 -10.50 9.71 17.32
CA PRO A 438 -10.23 10.72 18.35
C PRO A 438 -10.81 10.25 19.69
N GLU A 439 -10.03 10.40 20.75
CA GLU A 439 -10.41 10.06 22.12
C GLU A 439 -10.97 11.28 22.86
N ASN A 440 -11.76 11.05 23.92
CA ASN A 440 -12.28 12.09 24.81
C ASN A 440 -13.07 13.21 24.10
N ILE A 441 -13.80 12.86 23.04
CA ILE A 441 -14.65 13.82 22.32
C ILE A 441 -15.80 14.29 23.23
N THR A 442 -16.06 15.60 23.21
CA THR A 442 -17.24 16.17 23.87
C THR A 442 -18.50 15.91 23.03
N ASP A 443 -19.67 15.86 23.68
CA ASP A 443 -20.95 15.73 22.98
C ASP A 443 -21.16 16.85 21.94
N LYS A 444 -20.69 18.06 22.25
CA LYS A 444 -20.72 19.20 21.32
C LYS A 444 -19.87 18.96 20.07
N GLN A 445 -18.65 18.45 20.20
CA GLN A 445 -17.81 18.10 19.05
C GLN A 445 -18.46 17.00 18.21
N LYS A 446 -18.96 15.95 18.87
CA LYS A 446 -19.67 14.84 18.21
C LYS A 446 -20.87 15.34 17.41
N GLN A 447 -21.74 16.15 18.02
CA GLN A 447 -22.91 16.73 17.36
C GLN A 447 -22.52 17.65 16.20
N THR A 448 -21.42 18.39 16.32
CA THR A 448 -20.90 19.24 15.24
C THR A 448 -20.49 18.39 14.04
N VAL A 449 -19.74 17.29 14.26
CA VAL A 449 -19.36 16.34 13.21
C VAL A 449 -20.60 15.71 12.58
N GLU A 450 -21.59 15.30 13.37
CA GLU A 450 -22.84 14.71 12.87
C GLU A 450 -23.63 15.70 11.99
N THR A 451 -23.67 16.97 12.38
CA THR A 451 -24.34 18.04 11.61
C THR A 451 -23.61 18.29 10.28
N CYS A 452 -22.28 18.36 10.29
CA CYS A 452 -21.49 18.51 9.07
C CYS A 452 -21.60 17.28 8.15
N ALA A 453 -21.63 16.08 8.73
CA ALA A 453 -21.85 14.83 8.02
C ALA A 453 -23.22 14.81 7.31
N GLN A 454 -24.28 15.22 8.01
CA GLN A 454 -25.61 15.33 7.41
C GLN A 454 -25.60 16.35 6.27
N ALA A 455 -24.95 17.51 6.44
CA ALA A 455 -24.84 18.51 5.37
C ALA A 455 -24.13 17.98 4.11
N VAL A 456 -23.14 17.08 4.25
CA VAL A 456 -22.53 16.39 3.11
C VAL A 456 -23.55 15.51 2.39
N LEU A 457 -24.33 14.70 3.14
CA LEU A 457 -25.36 13.83 2.56
C LEU A 457 -26.48 14.64 1.88
N ASP A 458 -26.98 15.69 2.53
CA ASP A 458 -28.01 16.58 1.99
C ASP A 458 -27.52 17.26 0.71
N THR A 459 -26.25 17.64 0.66
CA THR A 459 -25.65 18.26 -0.53
C THR A 459 -25.56 17.27 -1.69
N ARG A 460 -25.17 16.02 -1.44
CA ARG A 460 -25.24 14.97 -2.47
C ARG A 460 -26.66 14.80 -3.01
N GLY A 461 -27.66 14.86 -2.14
CA GLY A 461 -29.08 14.73 -2.51
C GLY A 461 -29.62 15.81 -3.45
N LYS A 462 -28.91 16.93 -3.62
CA LYS A 462 -29.27 17.98 -4.60
C LYS A 462 -28.93 17.60 -6.05
N TYR A 463 -28.14 16.55 -6.25
CA TYR A 463 -27.62 16.12 -7.55
C TYR A 463 -28.08 14.69 -7.90
N PRO A 464 -29.40 14.45 -8.07
CA PRO A 464 -29.94 13.10 -8.26
C PRO A 464 -29.49 12.41 -9.56
N ASP A 465 -29.11 13.19 -10.58
CA ASP A 465 -28.68 12.67 -11.88
C ASP A 465 -27.16 12.39 -11.95
N SER A 466 -26.42 12.67 -10.87
CA SER A 466 -24.97 12.46 -10.80
C SER A 466 -24.61 11.25 -9.94
N SER A 467 -23.66 10.45 -10.42
CA SER A 467 -23.11 9.34 -9.63
C SER A 467 -22.16 9.86 -8.55
N LEU A 468 -21.83 9.01 -7.57
CA LEU A 468 -20.75 9.34 -6.63
C LEU A 468 -19.38 9.44 -7.32
N ALA A 469 -19.21 8.81 -8.49
CA ALA A 469 -18.02 8.96 -9.30
C ALA A 469 -17.86 10.39 -9.79
N ASP A 470 -18.95 10.99 -10.28
CA ASP A 470 -18.99 12.38 -10.77
C ASP A 470 -18.84 13.36 -9.60
N LEU A 471 -19.64 13.19 -8.54
CA LEU A 471 -19.62 14.09 -7.39
C LEU A 471 -18.28 14.14 -6.66
N TYR A 472 -17.43 13.12 -6.80
CA TYR A 472 -16.11 13.05 -6.17
C TYR A 472 -14.95 13.04 -7.16
N ASP A 473 -15.18 13.29 -8.45
CA ASP A 473 -14.08 13.56 -9.38
C ASP A 473 -13.54 14.99 -9.12
N PRO A 474 -12.21 15.18 -9.00
CA PRO A 474 -11.63 16.49 -8.69
C PRO A 474 -12.05 17.64 -9.62
N LEU A 475 -12.40 17.34 -10.88
CA LEU A 475 -12.75 18.35 -11.88
C LEU A 475 -14.25 18.64 -11.94
N THR A 476 -15.09 17.74 -11.43
CA THR A 476 -16.56 17.89 -11.50
C THR A 476 -17.24 17.96 -10.14
N MET A 477 -16.50 17.78 -9.03
CA MET A 477 -17.00 17.94 -7.67
C MET A 477 -17.67 19.32 -7.48
N PRO A 478 -18.97 19.36 -7.12
CA PRO A 478 -19.67 20.63 -6.94
C PRO A 478 -19.03 21.50 -5.83
N PRO A 479 -18.92 22.83 -6.02
CA PRO A 479 -18.30 23.71 -5.04
C PRO A 479 -18.97 23.71 -3.65
N ASP A 480 -20.28 23.48 -3.58
CA ASP A 480 -20.99 23.39 -2.30
C ASP A 480 -20.71 22.06 -1.56
N LEU A 481 -20.55 20.96 -2.29
CA LEU A 481 -20.10 19.68 -1.73
C LEU A 481 -18.66 19.78 -1.20
N LEU A 482 -17.77 20.44 -1.94
CA LEU A 482 -16.41 20.72 -1.47
C LEU A 482 -16.43 21.55 -0.17
N LYS A 483 -17.25 22.61 -0.12
CA LYS A 483 -17.42 23.43 1.09
C LYS A 483 -18.00 22.64 2.25
N ALA A 484 -18.92 21.70 2.01
CA ALA A 484 -19.47 20.82 3.04
C ALA A 484 -18.38 19.92 3.63
N HIS A 485 -17.54 19.32 2.79
CA HIS A 485 -16.38 18.55 3.24
C HIS A 485 -15.36 19.40 4.00
N GLN A 486 -15.01 20.60 3.53
CA GLN A 486 -14.09 21.50 4.25
C GLN A 486 -14.60 21.87 5.66
N LYS A 487 -15.91 22.01 5.85
CA LYS A 487 -16.51 22.22 7.18
C LYS A 487 -16.41 20.97 8.03
N LEU A 488 -16.69 19.80 7.45
CA LEU A 488 -16.55 18.51 8.12
C LEU A 488 -15.09 18.26 8.55
N ASP A 489 -14.12 18.52 7.67
CA ASP A 489 -12.69 18.36 7.94
C ASP A 489 -12.27 19.21 9.14
N LYS A 490 -12.68 20.48 9.19
CA LYS A 490 -12.42 21.36 10.34
C LYS A 490 -13.04 20.83 11.63
N ALA A 491 -14.27 20.31 11.57
CA ALA A 491 -14.94 19.75 12.73
C ALA A 491 -14.22 18.48 13.25
N VAL A 492 -13.75 17.64 12.33
CA VAL A 492 -13.00 16.42 12.66
C VAL A 492 -11.61 16.75 13.18
N ASP A 493 -10.87 17.67 12.56
CA ASP A 493 -9.55 18.12 13.02
C ASP A 493 -9.62 18.62 14.48
N LEU A 494 -10.66 19.39 14.82
CA LEU A 494 -10.93 19.87 16.18
C LEU A 494 -11.27 18.76 17.19
N CYS A 495 -11.61 17.55 16.75
CA CYS A 495 -11.77 16.40 17.64
C CYS A 495 -10.42 15.82 18.07
N TYR A 496 -9.34 16.04 17.30
CA TYR A 496 -7.99 15.58 17.64
C TYR A 496 -7.21 16.63 18.43
N ARG A 497 -7.23 17.88 17.96
CA ARG A 497 -6.54 18.98 18.65
C ARG A 497 -7.10 20.35 18.24
N PRO A 498 -6.95 21.39 19.08
CA PRO A 498 -7.41 22.73 18.75
C PRO A 498 -6.54 23.44 17.69
N GLN A 499 -5.26 23.06 17.54
CA GLN A 499 -4.35 23.65 16.56
C GLN A 499 -4.62 23.09 15.16
N PRO A 500 -4.65 23.93 14.10
CA PRO A 500 -4.88 23.46 12.75
C PRO A 500 -3.78 22.49 12.29
N PHE A 501 -4.13 21.59 11.39
CA PHE A 501 -3.17 20.81 10.61
C PHE A 501 -2.82 21.59 9.35
N THR A 502 -1.54 21.85 9.12
CA THR A 502 -1.07 22.69 8.01
C THR A 502 -0.85 21.90 6.72
N SER A 503 -0.70 20.59 6.81
CA SER A 503 -0.50 19.69 5.68
C SER A 503 -1.02 18.29 5.97
N GLU A 504 -1.13 17.47 4.93
CA GLU A 504 -1.39 16.03 5.09
C GLU A 504 -0.29 15.32 5.86
N LEU A 505 0.98 15.69 5.63
CA LEU A 505 2.12 15.12 6.33
C LEU A 505 1.98 15.33 7.85
N ASN A 506 1.59 16.53 8.28
CA ASN A 506 1.40 16.82 9.70
C ASN A 506 0.23 16.05 10.32
N ARG A 507 -0.79 15.67 9.53
CA ARG A 507 -1.88 14.79 9.99
C ARG A 507 -1.38 13.37 10.21
N ILE A 508 -0.63 12.80 9.26
CA ILE A 508 -0.16 11.41 9.39
C ILE A 508 0.88 11.26 10.50
N GLU A 509 1.79 12.24 10.67
CA GLU A 509 2.75 12.26 11.79
C GLU A 509 2.01 12.21 13.13
N TYR A 510 1.01 13.08 13.29
CA TYR A 510 0.19 13.11 14.50
C TYR A 510 -0.59 11.80 14.71
N LEU A 511 -1.16 11.21 13.65
CA LEU A 511 -1.86 9.93 13.74
C LEU A 511 -0.91 8.78 14.10
N PHE A 512 0.32 8.79 13.62
CA PHE A 512 1.34 7.81 14.01
C PHE A 512 1.74 7.94 15.47
N GLU A 513 1.93 9.15 15.98
CA GLU A 513 2.15 9.37 17.41
C GLU A 513 0.95 8.89 18.25
N LEU A 514 -0.28 9.15 17.79
CA LEU A 514 -1.49 8.70 18.49
C LEU A 514 -1.62 7.17 18.45
N TYR A 515 -1.36 6.55 17.30
CA TYR A 515 -1.30 5.10 17.15
C TYR A 515 -0.28 4.48 18.11
N GLU A 516 0.92 5.06 18.21
CA GLU A 516 1.96 4.59 19.13
C GLU A 516 1.50 4.68 20.59
N LYS A 517 0.85 5.78 20.99
CA LYS A 517 0.28 5.92 22.35
C LYS A 517 -0.79 4.86 22.64
N LEU A 518 -1.66 4.57 21.68
CA LEU A 518 -2.73 3.57 21.81
C LEU A 518 -2.24 2.13 21.81
N THR A 519 -1.07 1.88 21.22
CA THR A 519 -0.47 0.54 21.09
C THR A 519 0.68 0.28 22.05
N ALA A 520 1.19 1.33 22.71
CA ALA A 520 2.18 1.20 23.76
C ALA A 520 1.69 0.19 24.80
N PRO A 521 2.53 -0.77 25.22
CA PRO A 521 2.14 -1.69 26.28
C PRO A 521 1.68 -0.87 27.48
N LEU A 522 0.48 -1.15 27.99
CA LEU A 522 0.02 -0.63 29.27
C LEU A 522 1.00 -1.14 30.33
N LEU A 523 2.10 -0.42 30.54
CA LEU A 523 2.92 -0.59 31.72
C LEU A 523 2.00 -0.26 32.89
N SER A 524 1.58 -1.31 33.59
CA SER A 524 0.99 -1.18 34.91
C SER A 524 1.96 -0.34 35.73
N THR A 525 1.61 0.92 35.96
CA THR A 525 2.29 1.78 36.92
C THR A 525 1.92 1.27 38.31
N SER A 526 2.43 0.08 38.68
CA SER A 526 2.59 -0.25 40.08
C SER A 526 3.64 0.74 40.60
N LYS A 527 3.16 1.87 41.12
CA LYS A 527 3.92 2.69 42.04
C LYS A 527 4.45 1.75 43.11
N GLN A 528 5.71 1.35 43.01
CA GLN A 528 6.43 0.75 44.12
C GLN A 528 6.36 1.78 45.25
N LYS A 529 5.46 1.54 46.21
CA LYS A 529 5.50 2.22 47.50
C LYS A 529 6.88 1.94 48.07
N THR A 530 7.71 2.98 48.14
CA THR A 530 8.93 2.98 48.92
C THR A 530 8.56 2.65 50.36
N THR A 531 8.81 1.41 50.76
CA THR A 531 8.74 0.99 52.16
C THR A 531 9.81 1.74 52.94
N LYS A 532 9.40 2.76 53.71
CA LYS A 532 10.21 3.35 54.77
C LYS A 532 10.63 2.23 55.73
N ARG A 533 11.93 1.90 55.73
CA ARG A 533 12.56 1.13 56.82
C ARG A 533 12.32 1.90 58.12
N LYS A 534 11.59 1.30 59.07
CA LYS A 534 11.65 1.69 60.48
C LYS A 534 12.97 1.16 61.03
N ASN A 535 13.77 2.06 61.60
CA ASN A 535 14.90 1.67 62.45
C ASN A 535 14.37 0.92 63.68
N PRO A 536 14.95 -0.22 64.05
CA PRO A 536 14.78 -0.78 65.38
C PRO A 536 15.73 -0.07 66.36
N GLN A 537 15.15 0.51 67.41
CA GLN A 537 15.69 0.37 68.76
C GLN A 537 15.15 -0.93 69.34
#